data_AF-A0A930WND9-F1
#
_entry.id   AF-A0A930WND9-F1
#
_cell.length_a   1.000
_cell.length_b   1.000
_cell.length_c   1.000
_cell.angle_alpha   90.00
_cell.angle_beta   90.00
_cell.angle_gamma   90.00
#
_symmetry.space_group_name_H-M   'P 1'
#
loop_
_entity.id
_entity.type
_entity.pdbx_description
1 polymer ?
#
loop_
_entity_poly.entity_id
_entity_poly.type
_entity_poly.pdbx_seq_one_letter_code
_entity_poly.pdbx_strand_id
1 'polypeptide(L)'
;TPALLVVTRGKLIRMIIFGSLLLPLFLLSGTLIAPFATQLAKSVDAFPKGVASTQLITHSTLEGPVEKLLGWTIGNATTGDIKAILGVVVFLAFYIGIFAWYRKQMIKRNEEYAANAK
;
A
#
# COMPACT_ATOMS: atom_id res chain seq x y z
N THR A 1 -11.79 1.11 -1.34
CA THR A 1 -12.15 2.44 -1.86
C THR A 1 -13.02 2.31 -3.12
N PRO A 2 -13.87 3.30 -3.45
CA PRO A 2 -14.72 3.32 -4.66
C PRO A 2 -13.94 3.18 -5.98
N ALA A 3 -12.61 3.32 -5.96
CA ALA A 3 -11.72 3.02 -7.06
C ALA A 3 -11.90 1.61 -7.65
N LEU A 4 -12.22 0.59 -6.83
CA LEU A 4 -12.45 -0.77 -7.35
C LEU A 4 -13.72 -0.87 -8.21
N LEU A 5 -14.78 -0.13 -7.86
CA LEU A 5 -16.00 -0.04 -8.68
C LEU A 5 -15.72 0.64 -10.02
N VAL A 6 -14.92 1.71 -10.01
CA VAL A 6 -14.55 2.47 -11.22
C VAL A 6 -13.62 1.64 -12.13
N VAL A 7 -12.63 0.93 -11.56
CA VAL A 7 -11.65 0.15 -12.32
C VAL A 7 -12.25 -1.16 -12.86
N THR A 8 -13.12 -1.83 -12.09
CA THR A 8 -13.74 -3.09 -12.51
C THR A 8 -15.06 -2.89 -13.29
N ARG A 9 -15.54 -1.65 -13.41
CA ARG A 9 -16.81 -1.28 -14.06
C ARG A 9 -18.02 -2.06 -13.52
N GLY A 10 -18.06 -2.32 -12.22
CA GLY A 10 -19.13 -3.07 -11.57
C GLY A 10 -19.11 -4.59 -11.81
N LYS A 11 -18.06 -5.17 -12.42
CA LYS A 11 -17.94 -6.62 -12.57
C LYS A 11 -17.57 -7.30 -11.24
N LEU A 12 -18.56 -7.90 -10.58
CA LEU A 12 -18.44 -8.50 -9.24
C LEU A 12 -17.25 -9.47 -9.09
N ILE A 13 -17.07 -10.40 -10.03
CA ILE A 13 -15.98 -11.40 -9.96
C ILE A 13 -14.60 -10.72 -9.93
N ARG A 14 -14.39 -9.66 -10.75
CA ARG A 14 -13.12 -8.92 -10.74
C ARG A 14 -12.93 -8.17 -9.43
N MET A 15 -14.01 -7.63 -8.85
CA MET A 15 -13.94 -6.96 -7.54
C MET A 15 -13.54 -7.92 -6.43
N ILE A 16 -14.09 -9.15 -6.41
CA ILE A 16 -13.77 -10.15 -5.39
C ILE A 16 -12.28 -10.54 -5.49
N ILE A 17 -11.77 -10.77 -6.69
CA ILE A 17 -10.34 -11.12 -6.90
C ILE A 17 -9.42 -9.99 -6.42
N PHE A 18 -9.73 -8.74 -6.76
CA PHE A 18 -8.92 -7.62 -6.26
C PHE A 18 -9.05 -7.46 -4.74
N GLY A 19 -10.25 -7.62 -4.18
CA GLY A 19 -10.49 -7.57 -2.75
C GLY A 19 -9.71 -8.63 -1.99
N SER A 20 -9.70 -9.88 -2.46
CA SER A 20 -8.99 -10.99 -1.81
C SER A 20 -7.47 -10.84 -1.87
N LEU A 21 -6.92 -10.16 -2.88
CA LEU A 21 -5.49 -9.86 -2.97
C LEU A 21 -5.11 -8.62 -2.14
N LEU A 22 -5.96 -7.58 -2.14
CA LEU A 22 -5.67 -6.33 -1.43
C LEU A 22 -5.87 -6.49 0.09
N LEU A 23 -6.91 -7.16 0.56
CA LEU A 23 -7.19 -7.35 1.99
C LEU A 23 -5.98 -7.85 2.80
N PRO A 24 -5.31 -8.96 2.45
CA PRO A 24 -4.15 -9.43 3.21
C PRO A 24 -2.99 -8.43 3.16
N LEU A 25 -2.80 -7.72 2.05
CA LEU A 25 -1.76 -6.69 1.93
C LEU A 25 -2.04 -5.49 2.85
N PHE A 26 -3.29 -5.03 2.91
CA PHE A 26 -3.72 -3.95 3.81
C PHE A 26 -3.55 -4.34 5.28
N LEU A 27 -3.95 -5.57 5.64
CA LEU A 27 -3.79 -6.09 7.00
C LEU A 27 -2.33 -6.21 7.41
N LEU A 28 -1.47 -6.74 6.52
CA LEU A 28 -0.04 -6.87 6.78
C LEU A 28 0.63 -5.51 6.99
N SER A 29 0.31 -4.53 6.12
CA SER A 29 0.80 -3.16 6.24
C SER A 29 0.37 -2.51 7.56
N GLY A 30 -0.90 -2.70 7.96
CA GLY A 30 -1.42 -2.22 9.24
C GLY A 30 -0.69 -2.81 10.44
N THR A 31 -0.44 -4.12 10.45
CA THR A 31 0.28 -4.80 11.53
C THR A 31 1.72 -4.34 11.67
N LEU A 32 2.44 -4.14 10.55
CA LEU A 32 3.85 -3.71 10.59
C LEU A 32 4.04 -2.28 11.11
N ILE A 33 3.04 -1.41 10.96
CA ILE A 33 3.10 -0.01 11.39
C ILE A 33 2.55 0.20 12.80
N ALA A 34 1.74 -0.74 13.29
CA ALA A 34 1.15 -0.68 14.61
C ALA A 34 2.16 -0.33 15.75
N PRO A 35 3.39 -0.89 15.83
CA PRO A 35 4.36 -0.48 16.84
C PRO A 35 4.83 0.97 16.69
N PHE A 36 5.05 1.45 15.47
CA PHE A 36 5.47 2.83 15.21
C PHE A 36 4.39 3.84 15.60
N ALA A 37 3.15 3.62 15.16
CA ALA A 37 2.02 4.48 15.51
C ALA A 37 1.78 4.52 17.03
N THR A 38 1.95 3.39 17.71
CA THR A 38 1.80 3.28 19.17
C THR A 38 2.91 4.01 19.91
N GLN A 39 4.16 3.89 19.46
CA GLN A 39 5.30 4.61 20.06
C GLN A 39 5.18 6.12 19.88
N LEU A 40 4.74 6.58 18.70
CA LEU A 40 4.44 7.99 18.47
C LEU A 40 3.33 8.51 19.40
N ALA A 41 2.22 7.77 19.54
CA ALA A 41 1.14 8.18 20.43
C ALA A 41 1.60 8.28 21.89
N LYS A 42 2.50 7.39 22.34
CA LYS A 42 3.11 7.45 23.67
C LYS A 42 4.08 8.63 23.82
N SER A 43 4.82 9.02 22.79
CA SER A 43 5.78 10.14 22.88
C SER A 43 5.10 11.51 22.94
N VAL A 44 3.88 11.64 22.43
CA VAL A 44 3.10 12.89 22.47
C VAL A 44 2.01 12.91 23.56
N ASP A 45 2.03 11.97 24.51
CA ASP A 45 0.99 11.75 25.55
C ASP A 45 -0.45 11.60 25.00
N ALA A 46 -0.60 11.22 23.73
CA ALA A 46 -1.90 10.98 23.09
C ALA A 46 -2.38 9.53 23.24
N PHE A 47 -1.64 8.68 23.95
CA PHE A 47 -2.04 7.31 24.21
C PHE A 47 -3.19 7.28 25.24
N PRO A 48 -4.31 6.58 24.96
CA PRO A 48 -5.48 6.61 25.84
C PRO A 48 -5.17 6.10 27.25
N LYS A 49 -5.47 6.92 28.26
CA LYS A 49 -5.29 6.61 29.69
C LYS A 49 -6.32 5.54 30.10
N GLY A 50 -5.86 4.34 30.44
CA GLY A 50 -6.71 3.20 30.81
C GLY A 50 -6.60 1.97 29.90
N VAL A 51 -5.82 2.06 28.83
CA VAL A 51 -5.54 0.94 27.93
C VAL A 51 -4.26 0.20 28.35
N ALA A 52 -4.30 -1.13 28.33
CA ALA A 52 -3.13 -1.96 28.64
C ALA A 52 -1.92 -1.58 27.77
N SER A 53 -0.73 -1.49 28.37
CA SER A 53 0.51 -1.04 27.71
C SER A 53 0.94 -1.89 26.51
N THR A 54 0.37 -3.10 26.41
CA THR A 54 0.53 -4.10 25.35
C THR A 54 -0.40 -3.92 24.15
N GLN A 55 -1.43 -3.05 24.21
CA GLN A 55 -2.27 -2.79 23.04
C GLN A 55 -1.55 -1.91 22.01
N LEU A 56 -1.73 -2.26 20.74
CA LEU A 56 -1.18 -1.54 19.60
C LEU A 56 -2.28 -0.78 18.85
N ILE A 57 -2.00 0.46 18.48
CA ILE A 57 -2.84 1.27 17.61
C ILE A 57 -2.57 0.85 16.17
N THR A 58 -3.53 0.15 15.56
CA THR A 58 -3.49 -0.19 14.12
C THR A 58 -4.30 0.81 13.30
N HIS A 59 -3.82 1.13 12.10
CA HIS A 59 -4.51 2.06 11.19
C HIS A 59 -4.64 1.46 9.79
N SER A 60 -5.82 0.89 9.52
CA SER A 60 -6.10 0.09 8.31
C SER A 60 -6.73 0.88 7.14
N THR A 61 -7.26 2.07 7.39
CA THR A 61 -7.97 2.89 6.39
C THR A 61 -7.10 3.94 5.68
N LEU A 62 -5.78 3.77 5.67
CA LEU A 62 -4.87 4.76 5.08
C LEU A 62 -4.58 4.44 3.60
N GLU A 63 -4.66 5.44 2.74
CA GLU A 63 -4.30 5.39 1.32
C GLU A 63 -2.83 4.93 1.17
N GLY A 64 -2.59 3.87 0.38
CA GLY A 64 -1.23 3.41 0.04
C GLY A 64 -0.59 2.37 0.97
N PRO A 65 -1.06 1.11 1.01
CA PRO A 65 -0.45 0.05 1.82
C PRO A 65 0.96 -0.33 1.36
N VAL A 66 1.27 -0.10 0.08
CA VAL A 66 2.55 -0.41 -0.56
C VAL A 66 3.62 0.61 -0.16
N GLU A 67 3.28 1.89 -0.18
CA GLU A 67 4.16 3.00 0.22
C GLU A 67 4.59 2.86 1.69
N LYS A 68 3.70 2.33 2.52
CA LYS A 68 3.96 1.99 3.91
C LYS A 68 4.93 0.83 4.11
N LEU A 69 4.84 -0.22 3.32
CA LEU A 69 5.85 -1.30 3.31
C LEU A 69 7.22 -0.77 2.86
N LEU A 70 7.21 0.17 1.92
CA LEU A 70 8.39 0.93 1.50
C LEU A 70 8.97 1.76 2.66
N GLY A 71 8.13 2.50 3.38
CA GLY A 71 8.55 3.26 4.57
C GLY A 71 9.13 2.37 5.68
N TRP A 72 8.53 1.20 5.93
CA TRP A 72 9.05 0.22 6.88
C TRP A 72 10.40 -0.37 6.45
N THR A 73 10.55 -0.72 5.16
CA THR A 73 11.82 -1.23 4.63
C THR A 73 12.93 -0.17 4.64
N ILE A 74 12.60 1.10 4.37
CA ILE A 74 13.54 2.23 4.49
C ILE A 74 13.91 2.49 5.97
N GLY A 75 12.95 2.44 6.88
CA GLY A 75 13.21 2.55 8.33
C GLY A 75 14.20 1.49 8.81
N ASN A 76 14.02 0.24 8.38
CA ASN A 76 14.94 -0.86 8.68
C ASN A 76 16.28 -0.75 7.92
N ALA A 77 16.30 -0.18 6.72
CA ALA A 77 17.52 0.09 5.97
C ALA A 77 18.41 1.15 6.64
N THR A 78 17.81 2.09 7.39
CA THR A 78 18.52 3.12 8.15
C THR A 78 19.31 2.54 9.34
N THR A 79 18.99 1.31 9.75
CA THR A 79 19.75 0.54 10.76
C THR A 79 21.06 -0.05 10.21
N GLY A 80 21.40 0.15 8.93
CA GLY A 80 22.66 -0.29 8.32
C GLY A 80 22.63 -1.69 7.70
N ASP A 81 21.46 -2.33 7.59
CA ASP A 81 21.34 -3.65 6.96
C ASP A 81 21.33 -3.51 5.42
N ILE A 82 22.46 -3.86 4.80
CA ILE A 82 22.69 -3.82 3.35
C ILE A 82 21.62 -4.61 2.58
N LYS A 83 21.05 -5.66 3.18
CA LYS A 83 19.99 -6.47 2.56
C LYS A 83 18.67 -5.69 2.43
N ALA A 84 18.37 -4.83 3.40
CA ALA A 84 17.18 -3.99 3.37
C ALA A 84 17.29 -2.89 2.29
N ILE A 85 18.48 -2.31 2.11
CA ILE A 85 18.75 -1.31 1.06
C ILE A 85 18.57 -1.93 -0.34
N LEU A 86 19.16 -3.10 -0.58
CA LEU A 86 18.98 -3.86 -1.82
C LEU A 86 17.50 -4.20 -2.07
N GLY A 87 16.77 -4.60 -1.02
CA GLY A 87 15.34 -4.86 -1.08
C GLY A 87 14.52 -3.64 -1.53
N VAL A 88 14.82 -2.46 -0.98
CA VAL A 88 14.16 -1.19 -1.36
C VAL A 88 14.43 -0.85 -2.83
N VAL A 89 15.68 -0.97 -3.29
CA VAL A 89 16.07 -0.62 -4.67
C VAL A 89 15.38 -1.56 -5.67
N VAL A 90 15.37 -2.86 -5.41
CA VAL A 90 14.67 -3.85 -6.26
C VAL A 90 13.17 -3.60 -6.26
N PHE A 91 12.60 -3.33 -5.09
CA PHE A 91 11.18 -3.01 -4.97
C PHE A 91 10.80 -1.76 -5.78
N LEU A 92 11.61 -0.70 -5.69
CA LEU A 92 11.38 0.56 -6.40
C LEU A 92 11.51 0.37 -7.92
N ALA A 93 12.53 -0.36 -8.37
CA ALA A 93 12.70 -0.69 -9.79
C ALA A 93 11.51 -1.48 -10.34
N PHE A 94 11.01 -2.46 -9.57
CA PHE A 94 9.84 -3.25 -9.95
C PHE A 94 8.56 -2.40 -9.96
N TYR A 95 8.36 -1.56 -8.94
CA TYR A 95 7.21 -0.67 -8.84
C TYR A 95 7.15 0.30 -10.03
N ILE A 96 8.27 0.97 -10.34
CA ILE A 96 8.37 1.88 -11.49
C ILE A 96 8.21 1.12 -12.81
N GLY A 97 8.78 -0.08 -12.91
CA GLY A 97 8.68 -0.93 -14.10
C GLY A 97 7.24 -1.33 -14.41
N ILE A 98 6.49 -1.82 -13.41
CA ILE A 98 5.06 -2.12 -13.55
C ILE A 98 4.28 -0.86 -13.90
N PHE A 99 4.57 0.26 -13.24
CA PHE A 99 3.87 1.52 -13.50
C PHE A 99 4.09 2.01 -14.94
N ALA A 100 5.32 1.96 -15.44
CA ALA A 100 5.66 2.34 -16.81
C ALA A 100 4.99 1.40 -17.84
N TRP A 101 4.95 0.10 -17.56
CA TRP A 101 4.25 -0.88 -18.39
C TRP A 101 2.73 -0.61 -18.42
N TYR A 102 2.13 -0.40 -17.25
CA TYR A 102 0.71 -0.08 -17.11
C TYR A 102 0.34 1.22 -17.82
N ARG A 103 1.19 2.26 -17.73
CA ARG A 103 1.03 3.51 -18.48
C ARG A 103 0.98 3.26 -19.98
N LYS A 104 1.89 2.43 -20.53
CA LYS A 104 1.87 2.08 -21.97
C LYS A 104 0.57 1.38 -22.37
N GLN A 105 0.09 0.44 -21.57
CA GLN A 105 -1.20 -0.24 -21.81
C GLN A 105 -2.39 0.72 -21.77
N MET A 106 -2.36 1.69 -20.85
CA MET A 106 -3.41 2.71 -20.75
C MET A 106 -3.46 3.66 -21.94
N ILE A 107 -2.30 4.07 -22.46
CA ILE A 107 -2.23 4.93 -23.67
C ILE A 107 -2.80 4.18 -24.88
N LYS A 108 -2.35 2.93 -25.11
CA LYS A 108 -2.85 2.09 -26.21
C LYS A 108 -4.37 1.91 -26.14
N ARG A 109 -4.91 1.64 -24.96
CA ARG A 109 -6.35 1.51 -24.74
C ARG A 109 -7.10 2.82 -25.00
N ASN A 110 -6.54 3.97 -24.63
CA ASN A 110 -7.16 5.27 -24.88
C ASN A 110 -7.17 5.62 -26.37
N GLU A 111 -6.13 5.26 -27.11
CA GLU A 111 -6.08 5.38 -28.58
C GLU A 111 -7.16 4.52 -29.25
N GLU A 112 -7.34 3.27 -28.80
CA GLU A 112 -8.43 2.40 -29.26
C GLU A 112 -9.82 2.99 -28.98
N TYR A 113 -10.03 3.65 -27.83
CA TYR A 113 -11.29 4.33 -27.56
C TYR A 113 -11.50 5.58 -28.42
N ALA A 114 -10.46 6.36 -28.69
CA ALA A 114 -10.54 7.51 -29.58
C ALA A 114 -10.85 7.10 -31.03
N ALA A 115 -10.33 5.95 -31.48
CA ALA A 115 -10.60 5.41 -32.80
C ALA A 115 -12.04 4.89 -32.95
N ASN A 116 -12.62 4.30 -31.89
CA ASN A 116 -13.99 3.78 -31.87
C ASN A 116 -15.06 4.84 -31.52
N ALA A 117 -14.66 6.09 -31.27
CA ALA A 117 -15.57 7.22 -30.99
C ALA A 117 -15.96 8.02 -32.25
N LYS A 118 -15.57 7.56 -33.43
CA LYS A 118 -16.08 8.00 -34.75
C LYS A 118 -17.13 7.02 -35.25
#